data_AF-A0A5E4J2W7-F1
#
_entry.id   AF-A0A5E4J2W7-F1
#
_cell.length_a   1.000
_cell.length_b   1.000
_cell.length_c   1.000
_cell.angle_alpha   90.00
_cell.angle_beta   90.00
_cell.angle_gamma   90.00
#
_symmetry.space_group_name_H-M   'P 1'
#
loop_
_entity.id
_entity.type
_entity.pdbx_description
1 polymer ?
#
loop_
_entity_poly.entity_id
_entity_poly.type
_entity_poly.pdbx_seq_one_letter_code
_entity_poly.pdbx_strand_id
1 'polypeptide(L)'
;MAFDIFLGQIIFVLIAGILVARIAKFFNWPEFVALLLTGFIFGNEVLKIFKPLEIGISLGFLAVISVPIILFNDGARADSKQLLKKLSTVLSINTVAVVFTISGVALAAYFFLGFSWLAALLLGAILASTDPASILPLLRKLRIEKKISSIIESETAFNDASSLTIFLVLTTLLAGGVISFSSVSTQFVSIIFF
;
A
#
# COMPACT_ATOMS: atom_id res chain seq x y z
N MET A 1 -13.79 30.53 -1.23
CA MET A 1 -13.63 30.24 -2.67
C MET A 1 -12.66 29.09 -2.94
N ALA A 2 -11.37 29.18 -2.57
CA ALA A 2 -10.42 28.06 -2.80
C ALA A 2 -10.74 26.80 -1.97
N PHE A 3 -11.17 26.96 -0.70
CA PHE A 3 -11.56 25.85 0.17
C PHE A 3 -12.84 25.13 -0.30
N ASP A 4 -13.82 25.88 -0.81
CA ASP A 4 -15.09 25.31 -1.30
C ASP A 4 -14.89 24.48 -2.57
N ILE A 5 -14.02 24.96 -3.48
CA ILE A 5 -13.64 24.23 -4.70
C ILE A 5 -12.89 22.94 -4.33
N PHE A 6 -11.98 23.02 -3.37
CA PHE A 6 -11.24 21.86 -2.86
C PHE A 6 -12.18 20.80 -2.26
N LEU A 7 -13.11 21.21 -1.39
CA LEU A 7 -14.06 20.29 -0.77
C LEU A 7 -14.98 19.66 -1.82
N GLY A 8 -15.44 20.44 -2.80
CA GLY A 8 -16.26 19.96 -3.92
C GLY A 8 -15.54 18.90 -4.75
N GLN A 9 -14.24 19.07 -5.01
CA GLN A 9 -13.43 18.09 -5.74
C GLN A 9 -13.26 16.77 -4.96
N ILE A 10 -13.01 16.82 -3.65
CA ILE A 10 -12.93 15.62 -2.80
C ILE A 10 -14.24 14.85 -2.82
N ILE A 11 -15.35 15.56 -2.58
CA ILE A 11 -16.68 14.96 -2.54
C ILE A 11 -17.00 14.32 -3.88
N PHE A 12 -16.68 15.00 -4.99
CA PHE A 12 -16.87 14.46 -6.32
C PHE A 12 -16.08 13.15 -6.53
N VAL A 13 -14.78 13.15 -6.22
CA VAL A 13 -13.91 11.96 -6.38
C VAL A 13 -14.42 10.79 -5.52
N LEU A 14 -14.84 11.06 -4.28
CA LEU A 14 -15.39 10.04 -3.40
C LEU A 14 -16.71 9.46 -3.96
N ILE A 15 -17.64 10.31 -4.40
CA ILE A 15 -18.92 9.86 -4.97
C ILE A 15 -18.68 9.06 -6.25
N ALA A 16 -17.84 9.57 -7.15
CA ALA A 16 -17.50 8.88 -8.40
C ALA A 16 -16.85 7.52 -8.12
N GLY A 17 -15.89 7.48 -7.17
CA GLY A 17 -15.25 6.24 -6.73
C GLY A 17 -16.24 5.23 -6.15
N ILE A 18 -17.15 5.66 -5.27
CA ILE A 18 -18.19 4.80 -4.70
C ILE A 18 -19.11 4.26 -5.79
N LEU A 19 -19.53 5.09 -6.75
CA LEU A 19 -20.39 4.67 -7.86
C LEU A 19 -19.69 3.64 -8.74
N VAL A 20 -18.43 3.89 -9.13
CA VAL A 20 -17.63 2.97 -9.94
C VAL A 20 -17.43 1.64 -9.21
N ALA A 21 -17.07 1.67 -7.93
CA ALA A 21 -16.92 0.47 -7.11
C ALA A 21 -18.25 -0.31 -7.00
N ARG A 22 -19.38 0.39 -6.83
CA ARG A 22 -20.72 -0.21 -6.80
C ARG A 22 -21.06 -0.92 -8.11
N ILE A 23 -20.79 -0.26 -9.24
CA ILE A 23 -21.05 -0.78 -10.58
C ILE A 23 -20.13 -1.99 -10.85
N ALA A 24 -18.84 -1.88 -10.54
CA ALA A 24 -17.90 -2.99 -10.68
C ALA A 24 -18.36 -4.22 -9.90
N LYS A 25 -18.79 -4.01 -8.65
CA LYS A 25 -19.34 -5.08 -7.81
C LYS A 25 -20.62 -5.69 -8.37
N PHE A 26 -21.50 -4.89 -8.98
CA PHE A 26 -22.70 -5.39 -9.65
C PHE A 26 -22.35 -6.34 -10.80
N PHE A 27 -21.28 -6.07 -11.54
CA PHE A 27 -20.78 -6.93 -12.62
C PHE A 27 -19.80 -8.03 -12.15
N ASN A 28 -19.57 -8.19 -10.85
CA ASN A 28 -18.54 -9.09 -10.26
C ASN A 28 -17.10 -8.81 -10.73
N TRP A 29 -16.79 -7.57 -11.09
CA TRP A 29 -15.44 -7.14 -11.43
C TRP A 29 -14.64 -6.76 -10.17
N PRO A 30 -13.32 -6.97 -10.16
CA PRO A 30 -12.47 -6.48 -9.09
C PRO A 30 -12.55 -4.95 -8.99
N GLU A 31 -12.96 -4.44 -7.82
CA GLU A 31 -13.23 -3.02 -7.59
C GLU A 31 -11.99 -2.15 -7.89
N PHE A 32 -10.80 -2.60 -7.47
CA PHE A 32 -9.55 -1.86 -7.68
C PHE A 32 -9.21 -1.71 -9.18
N VAL A 33 -9.49 -2.72 -10.01
CA VAL A 33 -9.23 -2.66 -11.46
C VAL A 33 -10.13 -1.62 -12.10
N ALA A 34 -11.41 -1.62 -11.75
CA ALA A 34 -12.37 -0.65 -12.26
C ALA A 34 -12.02 0.79 -11.86
N LEU A 35 -11.60 0.99 -10.60
CA LEU A 35 -11.13 2.28 -10.10
C LEU A 35 -9.87 2.77 -10.83
N LEU A 36 -8.87 1.89 -11.03
CA LEU A 36 -7.65 2.22 -11.76
C LEU A 36 -7.94 2.59 -13.22
N LEU A 37 -8.74 1.78 -13.92
CA LEU A 37 -9.11 2.05 -15.31
C LEU A 37 -9.88 3.36 -15.43
N THR A 38 -10.80 3.63 -14.49
CA THR A 38 -11.52 4.90 -14.46
C THR A 38 -10.55 6.06 -14.24
N GLY A 39 -9.65 5.97 -13.26
CA GLY A 39 -8.63 7.00 -13.03
C GLY A 39 -7.73 7.24 -14.24
N PHE A 40 -7.34 6.18 -14.96
CA PHE A 40 -6.54 6.27 -16.18
C PHE A 40 -7.32 6.93 -17.34
N ILE A 41 -8.56 6.50 -17.59
CA ILE A 41 -9.41 7.01 -18.68
C ILE A 41 -9.81 8.46 -18.42
N PHE A 42 -10.25 8.78 -17.21
CA PHE A 42 -10.70 10.13 -16.86
C PHE A 42 -9.54 11.07 -16.50
N GLY A 43 -8.34 10.51 -16.28
CA GLY A 43 -7.13 11.25 -15.96
C GLY A 43 -6.54 12.02 -17.13
N ASN A 44 -5.36 12.60 -16.90
CA ASN A 44 -4.69 13.49 -17.83
C ASN A 44 -4.22 12.81 -19.13
N GLU A 45 -3.99 11.49 -19.11
CA GLU A 45 -3.45 10.76 -20.25
C GLU A 45 -4.47 10.52 -21.35
N VAL A 46 -5.77 10.40 -21.01
CA VAL A 46 -6.81 10.00 -21.97
C VAL A 46 -7.84 11.12 -22.17
N LEU A 47 -8.76 11.35 -21.22
CA LEU A 47 -9.83 12.32 -21.39
C LEU A 47 -9.50 13.74 -20.88
N LYS A 48 -8.43 13.91 -20.09
CA LYS A 48 -8.00 15.20 -19.51
C LYS A 48 -9.06 15.89 -18.65
N ILE A 49 -10.02 15.13 -18.14
CA ILE A 49 -11.09 15.64 -17.28
C ILE A 49 -10.56 15.89 -15.87
N PHE A 50 -9.75 14.96 -15.33
CA PHE A 50 -9.05 15.12 -14.07
C PHE A 50 -7.57 15.37 -14.31
N LYS A 51 -7.09 16.49 -13.78
CA LYS A 51 -5.67 16.81 -13.72
C LYS A 51 -5.25 16.82 -12.24
N PRO A 52 -4.67 15.73 -11.73
CA PRO A 52 -4.28 15.62 -10.33
C PRO A 52 -3.39 16.76 -9.82
N LEU A 53 -2.62 17.39 -10.71
CA LEU A 53 -1.73 18.52 -10.41
C LEU A 53 -2.47 19.88 -10.35
N GLU A 54 -3.66 20.00 -10.96
CA GLU A 54 -4.51 21.20 -10.92
C GLU A 54 -5.64 21.07 -9.88
N ILE A 55 -6.00 19.83 -9.52
CA ILE A 55 -6.76 19.56 -8.31
C ILE A 55 -5.87 20.03 -7.16
N GLY A 56 -6.36 20.93 -6.29
CA GLY A 56 -5.57 21.50 -5.18
C GLY A 56 -5.13 20.49 -4.11
N ILE A 57 -5.20 19.21 -4.42
CA ILE A 57 -4.88 18.06 -3.60
C ILE A 57 -3.59 17.45 -4.13
N SER A 58 -2.49 17.62 -3.39
CA SER A 58 -1.30 16.82 -3.64
C SER A 58 -1.63 15.35 -3.41
N LEU A 59 -1.28 14.47 -4.36
CA LEU A 59 -1.32 13.02 -4.15
C LEU A 59 -0.55 12.61 -2.89
N GLY A 60 0.52 13.33 -2.56
CA GLY A 60 1.27 13.15 -1.32
C GLY A 60 0.45 13.48 -0.07
N PHE A 61 -0.41 14.50 -0.11
CA PHE A 61 -1.30 14.82 1.01
C PHE A 61 -2.35 13.72 1.24
N LEU A 62 -2.94 13.19 0.16
CA LEU A 62 -3.84 12.05 0.27
C LEU A 62 -3.12 10.83 0.83
N ALA A 63 -1.92 10.51 0.35
CA ALA A 63 -1.14 9.39 0.87
C ALA A 63 -0.84 9.53 2.37
N VAL A 64 -0.42 10.72 2.82
CA VAL A 64 -0.08 10.99 4.22
C VAL A 64 -1.28 10.81 5.16
N ILE A 65 -2.50 11.10 4.71
CA ILE A 65 -3.71 10.92 5.53
C ILE A 65 -4.28 9.50 5.37
N SER A 66 -4.36 8.99 4.15
CA SER A 66 -5.03 7.72 3.85
C SER A 66 -4.22 6.52 4.31
N VAL A 67 -2.90 6.50 4.12
CA VAL A 67 -2.07 5.32 4.46
C VAL A 67 -2.16 4.99 5.95
N PRO A 68 -1.97 5.93 6.90
CA PRO A 68 -2.13 5.64 8.32
C PRO A 68 -3.54 5.17 8.70
N ILE A 69 -4.59 5.76 8.10
CA ILE A 69 -5.98 5.36 8.39
C ILE A 69 -6.26 3.92 7.92
N ILE A 70 -5.76 3.55 6.74
CA ILE A 70 -5.91 2.20 6.19
C ILE A 70 -5.17 1.20 7.08
N LEU A 71 -3.89 1.48 7.38
CA LEU A 71 -3.07 0.64 8.25
C LEU A 71 -3.69 0.48 9.66
N PHE A 72 -4.23 1.56 10.23
CA PHE A 72 -4.91 1.51 11.52
C PHE A 72 -6.17 0.63 11.48
N ASN A 73 -7.02 0.75 10.46
CA ASN A 73 -8.20 -0.10 10.31
C ASN A 73 -7.82 -1.59 10.19
N ASP A 74 -6.71 -1.89 9.51
CA ASP A 74 -6.24 -3.25 9.30
C ASP A 74 -5.60 -3.81 10.58
N GLY A 75 -4.79 -3.01 11.28
CA GLY A 75 -4.23 -3.34 12.60
C GLY A 75 -5.30 -3.54 13.67
N ALA A 76 -6.37 -2.74 13.68
CA ALA A 76 -7.46 -2.85 14.64
C ALA A 76 -8.27 -4.16 14.52
N ARG A 77 -8.22 -4.83 13.37
CA ARG A 77 -8.90 -6.13 13.14
C ARG A 77 -8.03 -7.32 13.54
N ALA A 78 -6.73 -7.12 13.72
CA ALA A 78 -5.79 -8.17 14.03
C ALA A 78 -5.90 -8.65 15.49
N ASP A 79 -5.81 -9.97 15.71
CA ASP A 79 -5.73 -10.54 17.06
C ASP A 79 -4.31 -10.35 17.62
N SER A 80 -4.12 -9.20 18.27
CA SER A 80 -2.84 -8.78 18.86
C SER A 80 -2.24 -9.82 19.82
N LYS A 81 -3.05 -10.59 20.55
CA LYS A 81 -2.55 -11.62 21.49
C LYS A 81 -1.98 -12.83 20.78
N GLN A 82 -2.58 -13.27 19.67
CA GLN A 82 -2.04 -14.36 18.86
C GLN A 82 -0.81 -13.92 18.06
N LEU A 83 -0.82 -12.68 17.56
CA LEU A 83 0.32 -12.04 16.92
C LEU A 83 1.54 -12.04 17.85
N LEU A 84 1.40 -11.45 19.05
CA LEU A 84 2.47 -11.29 20.05
C LEU A 84 3.14 -12.62 20.40
N LYS A 85 2.38 -13.71 20.46
CA LYS A 85 2.90 -15.06 20.76
C LYS A 85 3.75 -15.67 19.65
N LYS A 86 3.58 -15.23 18.39
CA LYS A 86 4.27 -15.79 17.22
C LYS A 86 5.13 -14.77 16.47
N LEU A 87 5.30 -13.57 17.03
CA LEU A 87 6.02 -12.46 16.38
C LEU A 87 7.37 -12.86 15.81
N SER A 88 8.22 -13.55 16.58
CA SER A 88 9.57 -13.89 16.14
C SER A 88 9.56 -14.74 14.86
N THR A 89 8.66 -15.72 14.77
CA THR A 89 8.53 -16.58 13.59
C THR A 89 7.96 -15.80 12.40
N VAL A 90 6.92 -14.99 12.64
CA VAL A 90 6.30 -14.17 11.58
C VAL A 90 7.27 -13.14 11.04
N LEU A 91 8.00 -12.42 11.91
CA LEU A 91 9.03 -11.46 11.50
C LEU A 91 10.14 -12.13 10.68
N SER A 92 10.61 -13.31 11.10
CA SER A 92 11.72 -13.98 10.41
C SER A 92 11.32 -14.40 9.00
N ILE A 93 10.16 -15.04 8.85
CA ILE A 93 9.64 -15.45 7.53
C ILE A 93 9.35 -14.22 6.66
N ASN A 94 8.71 -13.21 7.23
CA ASN A 94 8.37 -11.98 6.52
C ASN A 94 9.61 -11.22 6.03
N THR A 95 10.63 -11.10 6.87
CA THR A 95 11.89 -10.41 6.49
C THR A 95 12.54 -11.10 5.30
N VAL A 96 12.58 -12.44 5.30
CA VAL A 96 13.13 -13.21 4.18
C VAL A 96 12.29 -13.02 2.92
N ALA A 97 10.96 -13.08 3.03
CA ALA A 97 10.05 -12.91 1.90
C ALA A 97 10.16 -11.50 1.27
N VAL A 98 10.17 -10.45 2.10
CA VAL A 98 10.34 -9.05 1.68
C VAL A 98 11.67 -8.87 0.95
N VAL A 99 12.78 -9.27 1.58
CA VAL A 99 14.12 -9.09 1.01
C VAL A 99 14.27 -9.85 -0.30
N PHE A 100 13.75 -11.08 -0.37
CA PHE A 100 13.77 -11.88 -1.59
C PHE A 100 12.97 -11.20 -2.71
N THR A 101 11.78 -10.70 -2.41
CA THR A 101 10.92 -10.01 -3.38
C THR A 101 11.56 -8.73 -3.90
N ILE A 102 12.07 -7.89 -2.99
CA ILE A 102 12.78 -6.65 -3.35
C ILE A 102 13.98 -6.97 -4.25
N SER A 103 14.76 -7.98 -3.87
CA SER A 103 15.96 -8.37 -4.63
C SER A 103 15.60 -8.87 -6.02
N GLY A 104 14.60 -9.74 -6.15
CA GLY A 104 14.15 -10.26 -7.45
C GLY A 104 13.65 -9.16 -8.38
N VAL A 105 12.80 -8.27 -7.87
CA VAL A 105 12.29 -7.11 -8.63
C VAL A 105 13.40 -6.15 -8.99
N ALA A 106 14.30 -5.82 -8.06
CA ALA A 106 15.40 -4.91 -8.30
C ALA A 106 16.38 -5.45 -9.36
N LEU A 107 16.72 -6.74 -9.29
CA LEU A 107 17.55 -7.38 -10.31
C LEU A 107 16.86 -7.32 -11.68
N ALA A 108 15.57 -7.65 -11.74
CA ALA A 108 14.83 -7.57 -13.00
C ALA A 108 14.80 -6.14 -13.56
N ALA A 109 14.53 -5.14 -12.73
CA ALA A 109 14.50 -3.73 -13.16
C ALA A 109 15.87 -3.22 -13.57
N TYR A 110 16.93 -3.60 -12.86
CA TYR A 110 18.30 -3.22 -13.21
C TYR A 110 18.72 -3.81 -14.56
N PHE A 111 18.54 -5.12 -14.74
CA PHE A 111 19.03 -5.81 -15.95
C PHE A 111 18.14 -5.64 -17.17
N PHE A 112 16.81 -5.63 -17.02
CA PHE A 112 15.89 -5.58 -18.16
C PHE A 112 15.37 -4.17 -18.47
N LEU A 113 15.28 -3.27 -17.49
CA LEU A 113 14.75 -1.92 -17.67
C LEU A 113 15.84 -0.83 -17.63
N GLY A 114 17.08 -1.19 -17.30
CA GLY A 114 18.22 -0.27 -17.24
C GLY A 114 18.12 0.74 -16.09
N PHE A 115 17.37 0.42 -15.04
CA PHE A 115 17.23 1.32 -13.88
C PHE A 115 18.53 1.36 -13.08
N SER A 116 18.79 2.48 -12.39
CA SER A 116 19.87 2.52 -11.40
C SER A 116 19.56 1.59 -10.22
N TRP A 117 20.57 1.10 -9.51
CA TRP A 117 20.38 0.23 -8.34
C TRP A 117 19.41 0.81 -7.32
N LEU A 118 19.51 2.12 -7.05
CA LEU A 118 18.64 2.79 -6.09
C LEU A 118 17.19 2.84 -6.59
N ALA A 119 16.96 3.18 -7.86
CA ALA A 119 15.62 3.18 -8.45
C ALA A 119 15.02 1.76 -8.52
N ALA A 120 15.84 0.76 -8.83
CA ALA A 120 15.44 -0.64 -8.89
C ALA A 120 15.05 -1.19 -7.50
N LEU A 121 15.83 -0.87 -6.45
CA LEU A 121 15.51 -1.21 -5.07
C LEU A 121 14.24 -0.49 -4.58
N LEU A 122 14.04 0.78 -4.95
CA LEU A 122 12.82 1.51 -4.65
C LEU A 122 11.60 0.85 -5.30
N LEU A 123 11.71 0.44 -6.56
CA LEU A 123 10.65 -0.30 -7.24
C LEU A 123 10.36 -1.63 -6.54
N GLY A 124 11.40 -2.36 -6.15
CA GLY A 124 11.26 -3.57 -5.36
C GLY A 124 10.54 -3.34 -4.04
N ALA A 125 10.90 -2.29 -3.30
CA ALA A 125 10.27 -1.96 -2.03
C ALA A 125 8.78 -1.62 -2.20
N ILE A 126 8.39 -0.87 -3.22
CA ILE A 126 6.97 -0.59 -3.51
C ILE A 126 6.21 -1.88 -3.87
N LEU A 127 6.82 -2.78 -4.66
CA LEU A 127 6.16 -3.99 -5.15
C LEU A 127 6.20 -5.17 -4.17
N ALA A 128 6.93 -5.07 -3.06
CA ALA A 128 7.00 -6.13 -2.06
C ALA A 128 5.76 -6.22 -1.16
N SER A 129 5.03 -5.11 -0.99
CA SER A 129 3.74 -5.06 -0.28
C SER A 129 2.68 -5.91 -0.99
N THR A 130 1.87 -6.64 -0.23
CA THR A 130 0.81 -7.53 -0.74
C THR A 130 -0.50 -7.14 -0.08
N ASP A 131 -1.65 -7.24 -0.75
CA ASP A 131 -2.96 -6.90 -0.15
C ASP A 131 -3.82 -8.17 0.05
N PRO A 132 -4.18 -8.54 1.30
CA PRO A 132 -4.94 -9.75 1.55
C PRO A 132 -6.43 -9.57 1.21
N ALA A 133 -6.90 -8.33 0.99
CA ALA A 133 -8.30 -8.03 0.66
C ALA A 133 -8.77 -8.72 -0.63
N SER A 134 -7.85 -9.07 -1.52
CA SER A 134 -8.13 -9.82 -2.75
C SER A 134 -8.44 -11.31 -2.48
N ILE A 135 -7.80 -11.93 -1.48
CA ILE A 135 -7.91 -13.37 -1.19
C ILE A 135 -8.83 -13.69 0.00
N LEU A 136 -8.97 -12.78 0.97
CA LEU A 136 -9.79 -13.00 2.16
C LEU A 136 -11.27 -13.30 1.85
N PRO A 137 -11.93 -12.63 0.88
CA PRO A 137 -13.29 -12.99 0.49
C PRO A 137 -13.38 -14.42 -0.06
N LEU A 138 -12.37 -14.87 -0.79
CA LEU A 138 -12.29 -16.22 -1.33
C LEU A 138 -12.10 -17.25 -0.21
N LEU A 139 -11.18 -17.00 0.73
CA LEU A 139 -10.97 -17.88 1.89
C LEU A 139 -12.23 -18.03 2.74
N ARG A 140 -13.01 -16.95 2.91
CA ARG A 140 -14.31 -16.99 3.60
C ARG A 140 -15.35 -17.81 2.83
N LYS A 141 -15.40 -17.71 1.49
CA LYS A 141 -16.26 -18.56 0.65
C LYS A 141 -15.93 -20.04 0.81
N LEU A 142 -14.64 -20.36 0.94
CA LEU A 142 -14.13 -21.72 1.15
C LEU A 142 -14.26 -22.20 2.61
N ARG A 143 -14.83 -21.40 3.53
CA ARG A 143 -15.00 -21.71 4.96
C ARG A 143 -13.69 -22.10 5.67
N ILE A 144 -12.57 -21.50 5.24
CA ILE A 144 -11.27 -21.65 5.89
C ILE A 144 -11.37 -21.15 7.34
N GLU A 145 -10.65 -21.82 8.26
CA GLU A 145 -10.64 -21.45 9.68
C GLU A 145 -10.22 -19.99 9.89
N LYS A 146 -10.93 -19.27 10.77
CA LYS A 146 -10.61 -17.88 11.13
C LYS A 146 -9.16 -17.68 11.55
N LYS A 147 -8.54 -18.71 12.14
CA LYS A 147 -7.14 -18.71 12.54
C LYS A 147 -6.19 -18.55 11.36
N ILE A 148 -6.46 -19.22 10.24
CA ILE A 148 -5.62 -19.13 9.03
C ILE A 148 -5.78 -17.74 8.40
N SER A 149 -7.00 -17.23 8.30
CA SER A 149 -7.25 -15.87 7.79
C SER A 149 -6.57 -14.80 8.64
N SER A 150 -6.59 -14.94 9.97
CA SER A 150 -5.90 -14.02 10.89
C SER A 150 -4.38 -14.10 10.76
N ILE A 151 -3.81 -15.29 10.49
CA ILE A 151 -2.38 -15.43 10.23
C ILE A 151 -2.01 -14.71 8.94
N ILE A 152 -2.77 -14.90 7.86
CA ILE A 152 -2.54 -14.23 6.57
C ILE A 152 -2.65 -12.72 6.73
N GLU A 153 -3.71 -12.21 7.37
CA GLU A 153 -3.86 -10.77 7.68
C GLU A 153 -2.65 -10.23 8.45
N SER A 154 -2.16 -10.98 9.45
CA SER A 154 -0.98 -10.57 10.23
C SER A 154 0.32 -10.59 9.44
N GLU A 155 0.55 -11.61 8.62
CA GLU A 155 1.73 -11.76 7.78
C GLU A 155 1.79 -10.61 6.77
N THR A 156 0.66 -10.29 6.17
CA THR A 156 0.54 -9.21 5.21
C THR A 156 0.75 -7.83 5.84
N ALA A 157 0.17 -7.56 7.02
CA ALA A 157 0.40 -6.29 7.72
C ALA A 157 1.90 -6.07 8.05
N PHE A 158 2.62 -7.12 8.46
CA PHE A 158 4.07 -7.04 8.66
C PHE A 158 4.85 -6.82 7.38
N ASN A 159 4.43 -7.47 6.28
CA ASN A 159 5.02 -7.27 4.96
C ASN A 159 4.93 -5.79 4.55
N ASP A 160 3.74 -5.19 4.69
CA ASP A 160 3.47 -3.79 4.37
C ASP A 160 4.30 -2.83 5.21
N ALA A 161 4.37 -3.07 6.53
CA ALA A 161 5.20 -2.24 7.40
C ALA A 161 6.70 -2.32 7.03
N SER A 162 7.18 -3.51 6.67
CA SER A 162 8.58 -3.75 6.31
C SER A 162 8.92 -3.10 4.97
N SER A 163 8.09 -3.30 3.96
CA SER A 163 8.28 -2.76 2.61
C SER A 163 8.19 -1.23 2.58
N LEU A 164 7.22 -0.65 3.30
CA LEU A 164 7.10 0.80 3.48
C LEU A 164 8.30 1.38 4.23
N THR A 165 8.77 0.73 5.30
CA THR A 165 9.97 1.18 6.02
C THR A 165 11.19 1.19 5.10
N ILE A 166 11.43 0.11 4.34
CA ILE A 166 12.54 0.04 3.39
C ILE A 166 12.41 1.13 2.32
N PHE A 167 11.20 1.35 1.80
CA PHE A 167 10.93 2.43 0.85
C PHE A 167 11.28 3.82 1.42
N LEU A 168 10.84 4.14 2.65
CA LEU A 168 11.15 5.41 3.32
C LEU A 168 12.66 5.58 3.59
N VAL A 169 13.35 4.50 3.94
CA VAL A 169 14.81 4.52 4.13
C VAL A 169 15.55 4.78 2.82
N LEU A 170 15.15 4.11 1.73
CA LEU A 170 15.75 4.29 0.41
C LEU A 170 15.47 5.68 -0.17
N THR A 171 14.27 6.23 0.04
CA THR A 171 13.95 7.61 -0.37
C THR A 171 14.74 8.65 0.43
N THR A 172 14.97 8.39 1.72
CA THR A 172 15.84 9.26 2.56
C THR A 172 17.27 9.28 2.04
N LEU A 173 17.82 8.13 1.63
CA LEU A 173 19.13 8.06 0.96
C LEU A 173 19.16 8.85 -0.34
N LEU A 174 18.11 8.73 -1.14
CA LEU A 174 17.99 9.44 -2.41
C LEU A 174 17.98 10.96 -2.21
N ALA A 175 17.41 11.43 -1.10
CA ALA A 175 17.42 12.84 -0.69
C ALA A 175 18.75 13.31 -0.05
N GLY A 176 19.76 12.43 0.05
CA GLY A 176 21.04 12.74 0.70
C GLY A 176 20.99 12.76 2.23
N GLY A 177 19.94 12.19 2.82
CA GLY A 177 19.78 12.10 4.27
C GLY A 177 20.69 11.04 4.91
N VAL A 178 20.97 11.22 6.20
CA VAL A 178 21.73 10.25 6.99
C VAL A 178 20.79 9.17 7.51
N ILE A 179 21.07 7.90 7.19
CA ILE A 179 20.38 6.77 7.85
C ILE A 179 21.07 6.50 9.18
N SER A 180 20.28 6.41 10.25
CA SER A 180 20.73 5.87 11.52
C SER A 180 19.89 4.65 11.88
N PHE A 181 20.49 3.66 12.57
CA PHE A 181 19.73 2.48 13.01
C PHE A 181 18.53 2.87 13.87
N SER A 182 18.72 3.87 14.74
CA SER A 182 17.66 4.43 15.57
C SER A 182 16.50 5.01 14.75
N SER A 183 16.77 5.70 13.63
CA SER A 183 15.68 6.25 12.80
C SER A 183 14.88 5.15 12.12
N VAL A 184 15.55 4.09 11.65
CA VAL A 184 14.89 2.94 11.01
C VAL A 184 14.01 2.19 11.99
N SER A 185 14.53 1.90 13.20
CA SER A 185 13.75 1.20 14.23
C SER A 185 12.52 2.01 14.66
N THR A 186 12.66 3.32 14.82
CA THR A 186 11.53 4.18 15.22
C THR A 186 10.49 4.28 14.12
N GLN A 187 10.90 4.37 12.85
CA GLN A 187 9.97 4.34 11.71
C GLN A 187 9.19 3.03 11.66
N PHE A 188 9.89 1.89 11.76
CA PHE A 188 9.25 0.57 11.73
C PHE A 188 8.24 0.38 12.87
N VAL A 189 8.63 0.73 14.10
CA VAL A 189 7.73 0.68 15.26
C VAL A 189 6.56 1.63 15.08
N SER A 190 6.80 2.85 14.60
CA SER A 190 5.71 3.79 14.34
C SER A 190 4.73 3.28 13.29
N ILE A 191 5.18 2.57 12.26
CA ILE A 191 4.26 2.04 11.23
C ILE A 191 3.40 0.89 11.76
N ILE A 192 3.93 0.07 12.69
CA ILE A 192 3.21 -1.08 13.25
C ILE A 192 2.25 -0.69 14.37
N PHE A 193 2.61 0.31 15.18
CA PHE A 193 1.90 0.66 16.42
C PHE A 193 1.10 1.98 16.33
N PHE A 194 1.01 2.59 15.16
CA PHE A 194 0.17 3.76 14.89
C PHE A 194 -1.13 3.35 14.22
#